data_AF-A0A520F8J5-F1
#
_entry.id   AF-A0A520F8J5-F1
#
_cell.length_a   1.000
_cell.length_b   1.000
_cell.length_c   1.000
_cell.angle_alpha   90.00
_cell.angle_beta   90.00
_cell.angle_gamma   90.00
#
_symmetry.space_group_name_H-M   'P 1'
#
loop_
_entity.id
_entity.type
_entity.pdbx_description
1 polymer ?
#
loop_
_entity_poly.entity_id
_entity_poly.type
_entity_poly.pdbx_seq_one_letter_code
_entity_poly.pdbx_strand_id
1 'polypeptide(L)'
;MHEVDFFTTLVTAAGGTVPTDRQIDGMDMSSFLLGADEDSGRDMVLCLQGNRLQAAKWRQWKVHLFQQDDFYSTWAPTNVPILYNLEWDPREEHQVDFPHAWVLHPVAAGAGAFLKSLAVEPPIRPGTPDPYVPPEPGELQPQTHLQIGPIMQYITTLVRSHDEPPDPGHGIEHQSG
;
A
#
# COMPACT_ATOMS: atom_id res chain seq x y z
N MET A 1 6.64 -4.43 -12.62
CA MET A 1 5.22 -4.75 -12.88
C MET A 1 4.60 -5.44 -11.66
N HIS A 2 3.31 -5.22 -11.43
CA HIS A 2 2.47 -5.82 -10.39
C HIS A 2 1.13 -6.28 -11.02
N GLU A 3 0.41 -7.21 -10.37
CA GLU A 3 -0.84 -7.76 -10.90
C GLU A 3 -1.90 -6.68 -11.22
N VAL A 4 -1.99 -5.65 -10.38
CA VAL A 4 -2.93 -4.53 -10.55
C VAL A 4 -2.68 -3.70 -11.83
N ASP A 5 -1.50 -3.80 -12.43
CA ASP A 5 -1.16 -3.06 -13.66
C ASP A 5 -1.88 -3.58 -14.89
N PHE A 6 -2.33 -4.83 -14.88
CA PHE A 6 -3.01 -5.42 -16.02
C PHE A 6 -4.29 -4.65 -16.36
N PHE A 7 -5.04 -4.17 -15.36
CA PHE A 7 -6.24 -3.38 -15.60
C PHE A 7 -5.93 -2.13 -16.45
N THR A 8 -5.07 -1.26 -15.96
CA THR A 8 -4.72 0.01 -16.62
C THR A 8 -4.09 -0.22 -17.99
N THR A 9 -3.19 -1.20 -18.08
CA THR A 9 -2.48 -1.53 -19.32
C THR A 9 -3.44 -2.05 -20.39
N LEU A 10 -4.33 -2.99 -20.05
CA LEU A 10 -5.25 -3.59 -21.02
C LEU A 10 -6.36 -2.61 -21.46
N VAL A 11 -6.87 -1.79 -20.54
CA VAL A 11 -7.84 -0.73 -20.88
C VAL A 11 -7.24 0.24 -21.89
N THR A 12 -6.01 0.71 -21.62
CA THR A 12 -5.30 1.64 -22.51
C THR A 12 -4.98 1.00 -23.86
N ALA A 13 -4.50 -0.25 -23.87
CA ALA A 13 -4.21 -0.99 -25.10
C ALA A 13 -5.46 -1.22 -25.97
N ALA A 14 -6.64 -1.33 -25.35
CA ALA A 14 -7.92 -1.44 -26.06
C ALA A 14 -8.47 -0.08 -26.57
N GLY A 15 -7.77 1.03 -26.33
CA GLY A 15 -8.24 2.38 -26.65
C GLY A 15 -9.33 2.90 -25.71
N GLY A 16 -9.49 2.28 -24.54
CA GLY A 16 -10.42 2.71 -23.51
C GLY A 16 -9.85 3.81 -22.61
N THR A 17 -10.70 4.35 -21.74
CA THR A 17 -10.33 5.36 -20.75
C THR A 17 -10.39 4.74 -19.36
N VAL A 18 -9.31 4.88 -18.60
CA VAL A 18 -9.25 4.46 -17.19
C VAL A 18 -10.21 5.35 -16.37
N PRO A 19 -11.05 4.78 -15.47
CA PRO A 19 -11.97 5.56 -14.65
C PRO A 19 -11.24 6.62 -13.82
N THR A 20 -11.85 7.81 -13.72
CA THR A 20 -11.31 8.95 -12.96
C THR A 20 -12.16 9.29 -11.73
N ASP A 21 -13.18 8.49 -11.44
CA ASP A 21 -14.10 8.63 -10.32
C ASP A 21 -13.61 7.92 -9.04
N ARG A 22 -12.47 7.22 -9.13
CA ARG A 22 -11.85 6.44 -8.05
C ARG A 22 -10.34 6.35 -8.24
N GLN A 23 -9.61 6.08 -7.18
CA GLN A 23 -8.18 5.81 -7.25
C GLN A 23 -7.90 4.44 -7.87
N ILE A 24 -6.90 4.38 -8.74
CA ILE A 24 -6.46 3.17 -9.44
C ILE A 24 -4.98 2.95 -9.15
N ASP A 25 -4.63 1.81 -8.54
CA ASP A 25 -3.23 1.47 -8.20
C ASP A 25 -2.38 1.05 -9.42
N GLY A 26 -3.05 0.59 -10.48
CA GLY A 26 -2.43 0.12 -11.72
C GLY A 26 -1.85 1.27 -12.54
N MET A 27 -0.63 1.07 -13.05
CA MET A 27 -0.01 1.98 -14.01
C MET A 27 -0.03 1.34 -15.40
N ASP A 28 -0.09 2.14 -16.47
CA ASP A 28 0.07 1.61 -17.82
C ASP A 28 1.52 1.17 -18.02
N MET A 29 1.72 -0.12 -18.27
CA MET A 29 3.03 -0.74 -18.48
C MET A 29 3.39 -0.83 -19.97
N SER A 30 2.58 -0.27 -20.88
CA SER A 30 2.75 -0.42 -22.33
C SER A 30 4.15 -0.03 -22.81
N SER A 31 4.68 1.13 -22.42
CA SER A 31 6.03 1.58 -22.79
C SER A 31 7.12 0.61 -22.36
N PHE A 32 7.04 0.09 -21.13
CA PHE A 32 7.99 -0.89 -20.61
C PHE A 32 7.87 -2.25 -21.34
N LEU A 33 6.65 -2.76 -21.50
CA LEU A 33 6.41 -4.08 -22.13
C LEU A 33 6.76 -4.11 -23.62
N LEU A 34 6.61 -2.98 -24.31
CA LEU A 34 6.96 -2.83 -25.73
C LEU A 34 8.43 -2.42 -25.93
N GLY A 35 9.20 -2.26 -24.86
CA GLY A 35 10.63 -1.93 -24.90
C GLY A 35 10.94 -0.50 -25.30
N ALA A 36 9.99 0.43 -25.19
CA ALA A 36 10.25 1.86 -25.33
C ALA A 36 10.97 2.42 -24.10
N ASP A 37 10.65 1.91 -22.91
CA ASP A 37 11.32 2.26 -21.65
C ASP A 37 12.10 1.05 -21.09
N GLU A 38 13.29 1.30 -20.54
CA GLU A 38 14.12 0.26 -19.89
C GLU A 38 13.58 -0.13 -18.51
N ASP A 39 12.88 0.79 -17.83
CA ASP A 39 12.35 0.62 -16.48
C ASP A 39 10.82 0.66 -16.46
N SER A 40 10.21 -0.14 -15.58
CA SER A 40 8.75 -0.17 -15.44
C SER A 40 8.14 1.06 -14.75
N GLY A 41 8.95 1.99 -14.25
CA GLY A 41 8.53 3.13 -13.42
C GLY A 41 8.00 2.75 -12.02
N ARG A 42 7.83 1.46 -11.71
CA ARG A 42 7.33 0.99 -10.40
C ARG A 42 8.47 0.66 -9.44
N ASP A 43 8.73 1.61 -8.55
CA ASP A 43 9.70 1.42 -7.47
C ASP A 43 9.11 0.69 -6.25
N MET A 44 7.83 0.90 -5.93
CA MET A 44 7.18 0.39 -4.72
C MET A 44 6.11 -0.65 -5.05
N VAL A 45 6.09 -1.73 -4.27
CA VAL A 45 5.02 -2.74 -4.24
C VAL A 45 4.68 -3.02 -2.78
N LEU A 46 3.41 -2.84 -2.41
CA LEU A 46 2.91 -3.18 -1.09
C LEU A 46 2.28 -4.58 -1.12
N CYS A 47 2.70 -5.45 -0.22
CA CYS A 47 2.22 -6.83 -0.14
C CYS A 47 1.25 -6.95 1.04
N LEU A 48 -0.04 -6.93 0.74
CA LEU A 48 -1.10 -7.08 1.73
C LEU A 48 -1.47 -8.55 1.93
N GLN A 49 -1.74 -8.95 3.18
CA GLN A 49 -2.44 -10.19 3.50
C GLN A 49 -3.70 -9.84 4.30
N GLY A 50 -4.87 -9.91 3.65
CA GLY A 50 -6.10 -9.36 4.22
C GLY A 50 -5.96 -7.86 4.47
N ASN A 51 -6.19 -7.43 5.71
CA ASN A 51 -6.03 -6.03 6.13
C ASN A 51 -4.64 -5.73 6.73
N ARG A 52 -3.64 -6.58 6.49
CA ARG A 52 -2.29 -6.46 7.06
C ARG A 52 -1.27 -6.14 5.98
N LEU A 53 -0.45 -5.10 6.18
CA LEU A 53 0.75 -4.89 5.37
C LEU A 53 1.83 -5.90 5.80
N GLN A 54 1.88 -7.03 5.10
CA GLN A 54 2.81 -8.12 5.41
C GLN A 54 4.25 -7.73 5.07
N ALA A 55 4.44 -7.16 3.89
CA ALA A 55 5.74 -6.75 3.40
C ALA A 55 5.61 -5.56 2.44
N ALA A 56 6.74 -4.91 2.15
CA ALA A 56 6.87 -3.90 1.11
C ALA A 56 8.16 -4.14 0.34
N LYS A 57 8.08 -4.07 -0.98
CA LYS A 57 9.22 -4.18 -1.89
C LYS A 57 9.49 -2.82 -2.49
N TRP A 58 10.69 -2.29 -2.24
CA TRP A 58 11.19 -1.06 -2.82
C TRP A 58 12.44 -1.35 -3.63
N ARG A 59 12.36 -1.20 -4.96
CA ARG A 59 13.43 -1.56 -5.89
C ARG A 59 13.90 -3.00 -5.66
N GLN A 60 15.18 -3.23 -5.38
CA GLN A 60 15.75 -4.54 -5.07
C GLN A 60 15.51 -4.99 -3.62
N TRP A 61 14.99 -4.13 -2.76
CA TRP A 61 14.83 -4.41 -1.34
C TRP A 61 13.43 -4.91 -1.01
N LYS A 62 13.33 -5.86 -0.11
CA LYS A 62 12.05 -6.31 0.45
C LYS A 62 12.13 -6.31 1.97
N VAL A 63 11.14 -5.66 2.58
CA VAL A 63 10.98 -5.50 4.02
C VAL A 63 9.75 -6.27 4.46
N HIS A 64 9.92 -7.23 5.36
CA HIS A 64 8.83 -7.90 6.06
C HIS A 64 8.57 -7.24 7.41
N LEU A 65 7.30 -6.98 7.70
CA LEU A 65 6.85 -6.39 8.98
C LEU A 65 6.31 -7.45 9.96
N PHE A 66 6.12 -8.68 9.46
CA PHE A 66 5.61 -9.81 10.22
C PHE A 66 6.40 -11.07 9.86
N GLN A 67 6.74 -11.87 10.86
CA GLN A 67 7.24 -13.22 10.68
C GLN A 67 6.07 -14.14 10.35
N GLN A 68 6.19 -14.89 9.27
CA GLN A 68 5.30 -15.99 8.91
C GLN A 68 6.08 -16.97 8.03
N ASP A 69 6.31 -18.19 8.51
CA ASP A 69 7.23 -19.15 7.86
C ASP A 69 6.57 -19.88 6.67
N ASP A 70 5.28 -20.16 6.79
CA ASP A 70 4.49 -20.80 5.75
C ASP A 70 3.03 -20.32 5.74
N PHE A 71 2.25 -20.78 4.77
CA PHE A 71 0.86 -20.37 4.59
C PHE A 71 -0.06 -20.69 5.78
N TYR A 72 0.21 -21.77 6.52
CA TYR A 72 -0.57 -22.24 7.67
C TYR A 72 0.01 -21.79 9.01
N SER A 73 1.23 -21.27 9.03
CA SER A 73 1.89 -20.78 10.23
C SER A 73 1.17 -19.58 10.84
N THR A 74 1.26 -19.46 12.16
CA THR A 74 0.81 -18.26 12.86
C THR A 74 1.78 -17.13 12.55
N TRP A 75 1.24 -15.94 12.31
CA TRP A 75 2.04 -14.75 12.07
C TRP A 75 2.31 -14.00 13.38
N ALA A 76 3.46 -13.33 13.46
CA ALA A 76 3.81 -12.46 14.58
C ALA A 76 4.44 -11.15 14.09
N PRO A 77 4.09 -9.99 14.66
CA PRO A 77 4.75 -8.73 14.31
C PRO A 77 6.21 -8.76 14.76
N THR A 78 7.11 -8.19 13.96
CA THR A 78 8.52 -8.05 14.31
C THR A 78 8.80 -6.63 14.85
N ASN A 79 9.65 -6.54 15.88
CA ASN A 79 10.09 -5.23 16.41
C ASN A 79 11.04 -4.51 15.45
N VAL A 80 11.87 -5.30 14.77
CA VAL A 80 12.76 -4.84 13.70
C VAL A 80 12.29 -5.51 12.42
N PRO A 81 11.96 -4.74 11.37
CA PRO A 81 11.59 -5.33 10.08
C PRO A 81 12.72 -6.20 9.52
N ILE A 82 12.35 -7.30 8.88
CA ILE A 82 13.32 -8.22 8.25
C ILE A 82 13.54 -7.75 6.81
N LEU A 83 14.79 -7.54 6.43
CA LEU A 83 15.20 -6.91 5.20
C LEU A 83 16.05 -7.87 4.36
N TYR A 84 15.61 -8.07 3.12
CA TYR A 84 16.32 -8.83 2.10
C TYR A 84 16.61 -7.96 0.88
N ASN A 85 17.65 -8.34 0.13
CA ASN A 85 17.93 -7.79 -1.18
C ASN A 85 17.70 -8.87 -2.25
N LEU A 86 16.62 -8.72 -2.99
CA LEU A 86 16.13 -9.70 -3.96
C LEU A 86 16.98 -9.80 -5.23
N GLU A 87 17.88 -8.85 -5.49
CA GLU A 87 18.72 -8.87 -6.69
C GLU A 87 19.77 -9.97 -6.62
N TRP A 88 20.36 -10.20 -5.44
CA TRP A 88 21.35 -11.26 -5.23
C TRP A 88 20.83 -12.39 -4.32
N ASP A 89 19.79 -12.14 -3.52
CA ASP A 89 19.13 -13.14 -2.66
C ASP A 89 17.63 -13.25 -2.99
N PRO A 90 17.27 -13.78 -4.19
CA PRO A 90 15.88 -13.95 -4.59
C PRO A 90 15.13 -15.00 -3.75
N ARG A 91 15.85 -15.79 -2.94
CA ARG A 91 15.28 -16.81 -2.06
C ARG A 91 14.99 -16.30 -0.65
N GLU A 92 15.41 -15.07 -0.33
CA GLU A 92 15.20 -14.44 0.98
C GLU A 92 15.82 -15.27 2.12
N GLU A 93 17.04 -15.78 1.90
CA GLU A 93 17.76 -16.64 2.86
C GLU A 93 18.75 -15.87 3.74
N HIS A 94 19.14 -14.65 3.34
CA HIS A 94 20.21 -13.87 3.97
C HIS A 94 19.71 -12.48 4.38
N GLN A 95 19.27 -12.36 5.64
CA GLN A 95 18.86 -11.07 6.21
C GLN A 95 20.04 -10.08 6.30
N VAL A 96 19.79 -8.81 5.97
CA VAL A 96 20.82 -7.76 5.90
C VAL A 96 20.41 -6.48 6.64
N ASP A 97 19.64 -6.61 7.72
CA ASP A 97 18.87 -5.52 8.33
C ASP A 97 19.70 -4.30 8.73
N PHE A 98 20.54 -4.44 9.76
CA PHE A 98 21.12 -3.29 10.46
C PHE A 98 22.00 -2.39 9.56
N PRO A 99 22.89 -2.92 8.69
CA PRO A 99 23.69 -2.09 7.79
C PRO A 99 22.85 -1.35 6.71
N HIS A 100 21.64 -1.83 6.42
CA HIS A 100 20.78 -1.31 5.35
C HIS A 100 19.46 -0.72 5.87
N ALA A 101 19.39 -0.37 7.15
CA ALA A 101 18.20 0.20 7.79
C ALA A 101 17.68 1.50 7.13
N TRP A 102 18.51 2.20 6.35
CA TRP A 102 18.10 3.36 5.57
C TRP A 102 16.98 3.05 4.55
N VAL A 103 16.84 1.79 4.12
CA VAL A 103 15.76 1.30 3.26
C VAL A 103 14.38 1.48 3.89
N LEU A 104 14.30 1.51 5.23
CA LEU A 104 13.04 1.71 5.93
C LEU A 104 12.42 3.08 5.65
N HIS A 105 13.23 4.10 5.30
CA HIS A 105 12.72 5.43 4.99
C HIS A 105 11.82 5.47 3.75
N PRO A 106 12.26 5.04 2.55
CA PRO A 106 11.38 4.99 1.38
C PRO A 106 10.22 4.01 1.55
N VAL A 107 10.41 2.90 2.27
CA VAL A 107 9.31 1.96 2.58
C VAL A 107 8.24 2.62 3.46
N ALA A 108 8.64 3.32 4.52
CA ALA A 108 7.71 4.04 5.39
C ALA A 108 6.98 5.16 4.62
N ALA A 109 7.68 5.87 3.72
CA ALA A 109 7.05 6.88 2.88
C ALA A 109 5.99 6.28 1.94
N GLY A 110 6.29 5.14 1.30
CA GLY A 110 5.34 4.44 0.43
C GLY A 110 4.12 3.90 1.20
N ALA A 111 4.35 3.27 2.36
CA ALA A 111 3.26 2.81 3.23
C ALA A 111 2.40 3.98 3.74
N GLY A 112 3.02 5.10 4.11
CA GLY A 112 2.33 6.31 4.54
C GLY A 112 1.51 6.96 3.42
N ALA A 113 2.00 6.96 2.18
CA ALA A 113 1.25 7.44 1.02
C ALA A 113 0.01 6.57 0.75
N PHE A 114 0.13 5.25 0.87
CA PHE A 114 -1.00 4.33 0.77
C PHE A 114 -2.02 4.51 1.90
N LEU A 115 -1.57 4.68 3.15
CA LEU A 115 -2.50 5.01 4.25
C LEU A 115 -3.28 6.29 3.99
N LYS A 116 -2.61 7.32 3.47
CA LYS A 116 -3.26 8.58 3.12
C LYS A 116 -4.30 8.38 2.02
N SER A 117 -4.01 7.58 0.98
CA SER A 117 -5.00 7.30 -0.06
C SER A 117 -6.23 6.58 0.50
N LEU A 118 -6.05 5.66 1.45
CA LEU A 118 -7.17 4.98 2.14
C LEU A 118 -7.99 5.90 3.06
N ALA A 119 -7.38 6.97 3.59
CA ALA A 119 -8.11 7.98 4.33
C ALA A 119 -9.02 8.78 3.39
N VAL A 120 -8.52 9.13 2.19
CA VAL A 120 -9.26 9.86 1.17
C VAL A 120 -10.39 9.00 0.56
N GLU A 121 -10.07 7.76 0.21
CA GLU A 121 -10.99 6.80 -0.40
C GLU A 121 -10.87 5.42 0.30
N PRO A 122 -11.82 5.07 1.20
CA PRO A 122 -11.72 3.84 1.97
C PRO A 122 -11.92 2.59 1.09
N PRO A 123 -11.35 1.44 1.48
CA PRO A 123 -11.50 0.20 0.71
C PRO A 123 -12.97 -0.20 0.49
N ILE A 124 -13.27 -0.65 -0.72
CA ILE A 124 -14.58 -1.22 -1.06
C ILE A 124 -14.79 -2.48 -0.22
N ARG A 125 -15.93 -2.55 0.48
CA ARG A 125 -16.24 -3.70 1.35
C ARG A 125 -16.44 -4.98 0.52
N PRO A 126 -15.96 -6.13 1.00
CA PRO A 126 -16.30 -7.41 0.38
C PRO A 126 -17.81 -7.59 0.28
N GLY A 127 -18.29 -8.01 -0.89
CA GLY A 127 -19.73 -8.21 -1.15
C GLY A 127 -20.50 -6.95 -1.57
N THR A 128 -19.84 -5.81 -1.77
CA THR A 128 -20.46 -4.64 -2.41
C THR A 128 -20.95 -5.04 -3.81
N PRO A 129 -22.24 -4.87 -4.14
CA PRO A 129 -22.78 -5.26 -5.44
C PRO A 129 -22.30 -4.31 -6.55
N ASP A 130 -22.12 -4.85 -7.75
CA ASP A 130 -21.90 -4.06 -8.95
C ASP A 130 -23.23 -3.50 -9.51
N PRO A 131 -23.24 -2.28 -10.06
CA PRO A 131 -22.09 -1.38 -10.22
C PRO A 131 -21.74 -0.64 -8.92
N TYR A 132 -20.45 -0.61 -8.57
CA TYR A 132 -19.97 0.27 -7.50
C TYR A 132 -19.97 1.74 -7.93
N VAL A 133 -20.69 2.55 -7.17
CA VAL A 133 -20.70 4.02 -7.27
C VAL A 133 -19.86 4.57 -6.11
N PRO A 134 -18.73 5.25 -6.38
CA PRO A 134 -17.95 5.92 -5.35
C PRO A 134 -18.79 6.98 -4.63
N PRO A 135 -18.60 7.17 -3.32
CA PRO A 135 -19.32 8.19 -2.56
C PRO A 135 -18.97 9.60 -3.06
N GLU A 136 -19.96 10.49 -3.08
CA GLU A 136 -19.77 11.89 -3.47
C GLU A 136 -18.78 12.58 -2.52
N PRO A 137 -17.93 13.51 -3.02
CA PRO A 137 -17.00 14.28 -2.18
C PRO A 137 -17.69 14.89 -0.95
N GLY A 138 -17.12 14.64 0.24
CA GLY A 138 -17.63 15.15 1.51
C GLY A 138 -18.57 14.23 2.28
N GLU A 139 -18.88 13.03 1.77
CA GLU A 139 -19.74 12.06 2.45
C GLU A 139 -18.99 11.30 3.56
N LEU A 140 -19.61 11.19 4.74
CA LEU A 140 -19.04 10.52 5.92
C LEU A 140 -19.18 8.99 5.84
N GLN A 141 -18.05 8.27 5.87
CA GLN A 141 -18.04 6.80 5.77
C GLN A 141 -17.48 6.12 7.04
N PRO A 142 -18.07 4.99 7.51
CA PRO A 142 -17.50 4.16 8.56
C PRO A 142 -16.27 3.40 8.07
N GLN A 143 -15.12 3.59 8.72
CA GLN A 143 -13.85 2.92 8.35
C GLN A 143 -13.64 1.57 9.05
N THR A 144 -12.94 0.66 8.37
CA THR A 144 -12.43 -0.61 8.93
C THR A 144 -10.90 -0.63 8.85
N HIS A 145 -10.27 -1.30 9.80
CA HIS A 145 -8.90 -1.12 10.25
C HIS A 145 -7.86 -1.74 9.31
N LEU A 146 -6.86 -0.96 8.84
CA LEU A 146 -5.63 -1.50 8.25
C LEU A 146 -4.56 -1.63 9.34
N GLN A 147 -3.97 -2.82 9.46
CA GLN A 147 -2.87 -3.08 10.37
C GLN A 147 -1.52 -2.97 9.64
N ILE A 148 -0.66 -2.06 10.08
CA ILE A 148 0.72 -1.93 9.59
C ILE A 148 1.66 -2.31 10.72
N GLY A 149 2.18 -3.54 10.67
CA GLY A 149 3.10 -4.03 11.70
C GLY A 149 2.48 -4.07 13.11
N PRO A 150 3.26 -3.77 14.17
CA PRO A 150 2.75 -3.67 15.54
C PRO A 150 1.86 -2.44 15.77
N ILE A 151 1.78 -1.51 14.80
CA ILE A 151 0.88 -0.35 14.88
C ILE A 151 -0.48 -0.76 14.31
N MET A 152 -1.38 -1.17 15.19
CA MET A 152 -2.81 -1.16 14.89
C MET A 152 -3.30 0.28 14.98
N GLN A 153 -3.55 0.93 13.84
CA GLN A 153 -4.33 2.17 13.84
C GLN A 153 -5.82 1.80 13.94
N TYR A 154 -6.39 2.09 15.11
CA TYR A 154 -7.83 2.06 15.34
C TYR A 154 -8.44 3.40 14.95
N ILE A 155 -8.91 3.50 13.71
CA ILE A 155 -9.69 4.65 13.27
C ILE A 155 -11.16 4.21 13.22
N THR A 156 -11.82 4.28 14.38
CA THR A 156 -13.29 4.21 14.46
C THR A 156 -13.83 5.64 14.31
N THR A 157 -13.61 6.25 13.14
CA THR A 157 -14.13 7.58 12.84
C THR A 157 -14.88 7.58 11.51
N LEU A 158 -15.75 8.58 11.35
CA LEU A 158 -16.34 8.91 10.07
C LEU A 158 -15.36 9.83 9.32
N VAL A 159 -14.94 9.43 8.12
CA VAL A 159 -14.08 10.27 7.26
C VAL A 159 -14.90 10.74 6.06
N ARG A 160 -14.73 12.02 5.69
CA ARG A 160 -15.30 12.59 4.47
C ARG A 160 -14.50 12.08 3.28
N SER A 161 -15.18 11.48 2.31
CA SER A 161 -14.55 11.09 1.05
C SER A 161 -13.95 12.33 0.35
N HIS A 162 -12.81 12.17 -0.32
CA HIS A 162 -12.17 13.20 -1.15
C HIS A 162 -11.61 14.45 -0.43
N ASP A 163 -11.58 14.48 0.92
CA ASP A 163 -10.85 15.51 1.67
C ASP A 163 -9.36 15.14 1.82
N GLU A 164 -8.47 16.14 1.92
CA GLU A 164 -7.06 15.94 2.24
C GLU A 164 -6.93 15.22 3.60
N PRO A 165 -5.99 14.26 3.78
CA PRO A 165 -5.85 13.52 5.04
C PRO A 165 -5.72 14.50 6.21
N PRO A 166 -6.42 14.26 7.34
CA PRO A 166 -6.41 15.17 8.47
C PRO A 166 -4.97 15.45 8.93
N ASP A 167 -4.67 16.72 9.24
CA ASP A 167 -3.37 17.13 9.75
C ASP A 167 -3.03 16.25 10.98
N PRO A 168 -1.87 15.56 11.00
CA PRO A 168 -1.44 14.77 12.16
C PRO A 168 -1.38 15.57 13.46
N GLY A 169 -1.41 16.90 13.42
CA GLY A 169 -1.52 17.78 14.58
C GLY A 169 -2.93 17.88 15.19
N HIS A 170 -3.99 17.41 14.52
CA HIS A 170 -5.36 17.57 15.01
C HIS A 170 -5.73 16.45 16.00
N GLY A 171 -5.28 16.59 17.25
CA GLY A 171 -5.69 15.69 18.34
C GLY A 171 -4.90 15.76 19.64
N ILE A 172 -3.74 16.44 19.68
CA ILE A 172 -2.97 16.64 20.93
C ILE A 172 -2.63 18.12 21.10
N GLU A 173 -3.60 18.91 21.54
CA GLU A 173 -3.28 20.14 22.26
C GLU A 173 -2.93 19.77 23.69
N HIS A 174 -1.64 19.82 24.02
CA HIS A 174 -1.21 19.94 25.42
C HIS A 174 -1.63 21.33 25.92
N GLN A 175 -2.79 21.43 26.59
CA GLN A 175 -2.99 22.52 27.54
C GLN A 175 -2.04 22.29 28.70
N SER A 176 -0.91 23.00 28.69
CA SER A 176 -0.06 23.18 29.85
C SER A 176 -0.51 24.47 30.54
N GLY A 177 -1.15 24.30 31.70
CA GLY A 177 -1.22 25.32 32.75
C GLY A 177 -0.04 25.18 33.70
#